data_AF-A0A8S2ZRJ0-F1
#
_entry.id   AF-A0A8S2ZRJ0-F1
#
_cell.length_a   1.000
_cell.length_b   1.000
_cell.length_c   1.000
_cell.angle_alpha   90.00
_cell.angle_beta   90.00
_cell.angle_gamma   90.00
#
_symmetry.space_group_name_H-M   'P 1'
#
loop_
_entity.id
_entity.type
_entity.pdbx_description
1 polymer ?
#
loop_
_entity_poly.entity_id
_entity_poly.type
_entity_poly.pdbx_seq_one_letter_code
_entity_poly.pdbx_strand_id
1 'polypeptide(L)' 'ISSDLDELGRTPVCVISSGVKSILDIPKTLEYLETKGVGVYTFGDTNEFPNFFTRSNEFG' A
#
# COMPACT_ATOMS: atom_id res chain seq x y z
N ILE A 1 13.26 4.75 4.55
CA ILE A 1 11.90 5.32 4.71
C ILE A 1 11.65 6.20 3.49
N SER A 2 10.62 5.92 2.69
CA SER A 2 10.33 6.72 1.49
C SER A 2 9.73 8.07 1.86
N SER A 3 10.07 9.13 1.12
CA SER A 3 9.50 10.48 1.27
C SER A 3 8.01 10.53 0.90
N ASP A 4 7.52 9.59 0.10
CA ASP A 4 6.12 9.55 -0.36
C ASP A 4 5.14 9.29 0.80
N LEU A 5 5.61 8.61 1.85
CA LEU A 5 4.79 8.22 2.99
C LEU A 5 4.44 9.41 3.90
N ASP A 6 5.31 10.41 3.99
CA ASP A 6 5.03 11.63 4.76
C ASP A 6 4.12 12.59 3.98
N GLU A 7 4.19 12.62 2.64
CA GLU A 7 3.31 13.43 1.80
C GLU A 7 1.87 12.92 1.78
N LEU A 8 1.67 11.60 1.76
CA LEU A 8 0.34 10.97 1.88
C LEU A 8 -0.37 11.30 3.19
N GLY A 9 0.37 11.57 4.28
CA GLY A 9 -0.22 11.96 5.56
C GLY A 9 -0.56 13.45 5.69
N ARG A 10 -0.07 14.31 4.77
CA ARG A 10 -0.20 15.78 4.87
C ARG A 10 -1.15 16.38 3.84
N THR A 11 -1.34 15.73 2.69
CA THR A 11 -2.16 16.25 1.59
C THR A 11 -3.35 15.32 1.35
N PRO A 12 -4.60 15.83 1.22
CA PRO A 12 -5.77 15.00 0.91
C PRO A 12 -5.75 14.57 -0.57
N VAL A 13 -4.85 13.63 -0.89
CA VAL A 13 -4.70 13.01 -2.21
C VAL A 13 -5.01 11.52 -2.12
N CYS A 14 -5.72 11.00 -3.11
CA CYS A 14 -5.91 9.57 -3.29
C CYS A 14 -4.90 9.07 -4.33
N VAL A 15 -4.02 8.16 -3.95
CA VAL A 15 -3.08 7.51 -4.86
C VAL A 15 -3.63 6.16 -5.28
N ILE A 16 -3.79 5.97 -6.58
CA ILE A 16 -4.14 4.68 -7.18
C ILE A 16 -2.86 4.02 -7.66
N SER A 17 -2.51 2.89 -7.06
CA SER A 17 -1.35 2.06 -7.46
C SER A 17 -1.72 0.58 -7.49
N SER A 18 -0.90 -0.23 -8.16
CA SER A 18 -0.96 -1.69 -8.07
C SER A 18 -0.26 -2.24 -6.81
N GLY A 19 -0.34 -1.49 -5.70
CA GLY A 19 0.28 -1.84 -4.42
C GLY A 19 1.64 -1.18 -4.21
N VAL A 20 2.50 -1.83 -3.42
CA VAL A 20 3.88 -1.38 -3.17
C VAL A 20 4.83 -2.08 -4.13
N LYS A 21 5.93 -1.41 -4.51
CA LYS A 21 6.95 -2.01 -5.38
C LYS A 21 7.43 -3.34 -4.76
N SER A 22 7.52 -4.41 -5.54
CA SER A 22 7.79 -5.79 -5.07
C SER A 22 9.11 -6.01 -4.32
N ILE A 23 10.00 -5.01 -4.28
CA ILE A 23 11.24 -5.02 -3.48
C ILE A 23 11.00 -4.60 -2.02
N LEU A 24 9.81 -4.07 -1.71
CA LEU A 24 9.42 -3.60 -0.40
C LEU A 24 8.67 -4.69 0.37
N ASP A 25 8.88 -4.69 1.69
CA ASP A 25 8.18 -5.56 2.63
C ASP A 25 6.73 -5.05 2.79
N ILE A 26 5.77 -5.81 2.24
CA ILE A 26 4.34 -5.45 2.22
C ILE A 26 3.79 -5.27 3.65
N PRO A 27 3.93 -6.24 4.57
CA PRO A 27 3.47 -6.09 5.95
C PRO A 27 3.99 -4.83 6.64
N LYS A 28 5.30 -4.57 6.57
CA LYS A 28 5.89 -3.38 7.19
C LYS A 28 5.41 -2.08 6.56
N THR A 29 5.12 -2.10 5.25
CA THR A 29 4.61 -0.91 4.57
C THR A 29 3.17 -0.60 4.98
N LEU A 30 2.32 -1.62 5.12
CA LEU A 30 0.95 -1.46 5.61
C LEU A 30 0.93 -0.97 7.07
N GLU A 31 1.75 -1.54 7.96
CA GLU A 31 1.87 -1.10 9.36
C GLU A 31 2.33 0.37 9.46
N TYR A 32 3.27 0.78 8.61
CA TYR A 32 3.74 2.17 8.57
C TYR A 32 2.63 3.13 8.09
N LEU A 33 1.88 2.76 7.06
CA LEU A 33 0.75 3.54 6.56
C LEU A 33 -0.36 3.67 7.61
N GLU A 34 -0.67 2.58 8.33
CA GLU A 34 -1.62 2.59 9.45
C GLU A 34 -1.16 3.54 10.56
N THR A 35 0.12 3.47 10.94
CA THR A 35 0.72 4.37 11.96
C THR A 35 0.60 5.84 11.56
N LYS A 36 0.60 6.14 10.25
CA LYS A 36 0.48 7.50 9.70
C LYS A 36 -0.98 7.93 9.46
N GLY A 37 -1.97 7.09 9.78
CA GLY A 37 -3.39 7.37 9.58
C GLY A 37 -3.82 7.32 8.11
N VAL A 38 -3.03 6.67 7.25
CA VAL A 38 -3.34 6.55 5.81
C VAL A 38 -4.18 5.29 5.59
N GLY A 39 -5.42 5.48 5.16
CA GLY A 39 -6.30 4.37 4.78
C GLY A 39 -5.85 3.69 3.49
N VAL A 40 -5.73 2.36 3.52
CA VAL A 40 -5.37 1.55 2.35
C VAL A 40 -6.59 0.72 1.94
N TYR A 41 -6.96 0.80 0.67
CA TYR A 41 -8.12 0.09 0.13
C TYR A 41 -7.72 -0.70 -1.12
N THR A 42 -8.26 -1.89 -1.25
CA THR A 42 -8.14 -2.70 -2.46
C THR A 42 -9.33 -2.43 -3.39
N PHE A 43 -9.09 -2.50 -4.69
CA PHE A 43 -10.11 -2.27 -5.71
C PHE A 43 -10.11 -3.44 -6.69
N GLY A 44 -11.21 -4.17 -6.77
CA GLY A 44 -11.39 -5.33 -7.65
C GLY A 44 -12.24 -6.43 -7.02
N ASP A 45 -12.28 -7.59 -7.69
CA ASP A 45 -13.07 -8.75 -7.25
C ASP A 45 -12.45 -9.48 -6.06
N THR A 46 -11.19 -9.17 -5.72
CA THR A 46 -10.46 -9.74 -4.59
C THR A 46 -10.12 -8.66 -3.57
N ASN A 47 -10.10 -9.04 -2.30
CA ASN A 47 -9.65 -8.17 -1.21
C ASN A 47 -8.13 -8.24 -0.97
N GLU A 48 -7.38 -8.88 -1.87
CA GLU A 48 -5.94 -9.09 -1.74
C GLU A 48 -5.17 -7.82 -2.10
N PHE A 49 -4.19 -7.48 -1.26
CA PHE A 49 -3.29 -6.36 -1.55
C PHE A 49 -2.31 -6.75 -2.69
N PRO A 50 -2.30 -6.04 -3.83
CA PRO A 50 -1.50 -6.43 -4.98
C PRO A 50 0.01 -6.26 -4.72
N ASN A 51 0.83 -7.20 -5.22
CA ASN A 51 2.29 -7.17 -5.10
C ASN A 51 2.95 -6.62 -6.38
N PHE A 52 2.40 -5.54 -6.92
CA PHE A 52 2.84 -4.85 -8.14
C PHE A 52 2.78 -5.69 -9.43
N PHE A 53 3.66 -6.69 -9.58
CA PHE A 53 3.72 -7.58 -10.75
C PHE A 53 2.82 -8.82 -10.63
N THR A 54 2.45 -9.23 -9.41
CA THR A 54 1.54 -10.36 -9.18
C THR A 54 0.23 -9.89 -8.56
N ARG A 55 -0.88 -10.48 -9.01
CA ARG A 55 -2.22 -10.20 -8.45
C ARG A 55 -2.36 -10.75 -7.04
N SER A 56 -1.72 -11.88 -6.77
CA SER A 56 -1.67 -12.50 -5.46
C SER A 56 -0.44 -12.05 -4.67
N ASN A 57 -0.61 -11.93 -3.36
CA ASN A 57 0.45 -11.87 -2.38
C ASN A 57 0.51 -13.21 -1.63
N GLU A 58 1.63 -13.53 -0.97
CA GLU A 58 1.76 -14.77 -0.16
C GLU A 58 1.02 -14.67 1.20
N PHE A 59 0.12 -13.70 1.34
CA PHE A 59 -0.65 -13.41 2.56
C PHE A 59 -2.11 -13.89 2.46
N GLY A 60 -2.43 -14.73 1.46
CA GLY A 60 -3.71 -15.41 1.32
C GLY A 60 -3.92 -16.53 2.32
#